data_AF-A0A1X8WF76-F1
#
_entry.id   AF-A0A1X8WF76-F1
#
_cell.length_a   1.000
_cell.length_b   1.000
_cell.length_c   1.000
_cell.angle_alpha   90.00
_cell.angle_beta   90.00
_cell.angle_gamma   90.00
#
_symmetry.space_group_name_H-M   'P 1'
#
loop_
_entity.id
_entity.type
_entity.pdbx_description
1 polymer ?
#
loop_
_entity_poly.entity_id
_entity_poly.type
_entity_poly.pdbx_seq_one_letter_code
_entity_poly.pdbx_strand_id
1 'polypeptide(L)' 'MGRNEVIQYLMDSCNVSFSAALQALRDNGWDMFLAQCELQEQYYPG' A
#
# COMPACT_ATOMS: atom_id res chain seq x y z
N MET A 1 -6.75 -13.57 2.58
CA MET A 1 -7.24 -12.25 2.17
C MET A 1 -7.25 -12.18 0.65
N GLY A 2 -8.33 -11.65 0.06
CA GLY A 2 -8.41 -11.34 -1.35
C GLY A 2 -7.68 -10.03 -1.68
N ARG A 3 -7.32 -9.84 -2.95
CA ARG A 3 -6.59 -8.65 -3.44
C ARG A 3 -7.27 -7.32 -3.08
N ASN A 4 -8.60 -7.28 -3.09
CA ASN A 4 -9.36 -6.07 -2.72
C ASN A 4 -9.24 -5.73 -1.22
N GLU A 5 -9.19 -6.74 -0.34
CA GLU A 5 -9.06 -6.52 1.10
C GLU A 5 -7.68 -5.95 1.44
N VAL A 6 -6.63 -6.41 0.74
CA VAL A 6 -5.26 -5.88 0.89
C VAL A 6 -5.18 -4.43 0.45
N ILE A 7 -5.80 -4.09 -0.69
CA ILE A 7 -5.82 -2.70 -1.17
C ILE A 7 -6.57 -1.79 -0.19
N GLN A 8 -7.75 -2.21 0.30
CA GLN A 8 -8.50 -1.45 1.30
C GLN A 8 -7.70 -1.28 2.60
N TYR A 9 -7.04 -2.34 3.08
CA TYR A 9 -6.19 -2.26 4.25
C TYR A 9 -5.06 -1.22 4.09
N LEU A 10 -4.39 -1.20 2.94
CA LEU A 10 -3.31 -0.23 2.67
C LEU A 10 -3.85 1.20 2.55
N MET A 11 -5.01 1.38 1.93
CA MET A 11 -5.69 2.68 1.86
C MET A 11 -5.98 3.22 3.26
N ASP A 12 -6.60 2.40 4.12
CA ASP A 12 -6.99 2.82 5.47
C ASP A 12 -5.76 3.00 6.38
N SER A 13 -4.77 2.11 6.28
CA SER A 13 -3.59 2.11 7.17
C SER A 13 -2.57 3.18 6.81
N CYS A 14 -2.40 3.48 5.51
CA CYS A 14 -1.45 4.48 5.04
C CYS A 14 -2.12 5.82 4.69
N ASN A 15 -3.46 5.90 4.79
CA ASN A 15 -4.27 7.04 4.37
C ASN A 15 -3.98 7.49 2.93
N VAL A 16 -3.91 6.53 2.01
CA VAL A 16 -3.57 6.74 0.59
C VAL A 16 -4.75 6.43 -0.32
N SER A 17 -4.69 6.93 -1.55
CA SER A 17 -5.71 6.62 -2.56
C SER A 17 -5.60 5.18 -3.05
N PHE A 18 -6.71 4.66 -3.61
CA PHE A 18 -6.75 3.33 -4.23
C PHE A 18 -5.67 3.15 -5.29
N SER A 19 -5.44 4.16 -6.13
CA SER A 19 -4.42 4.10 -7.18
C SER A 19 -3.01 4.01 -6.62
N ALA A 20 -2.71 4.75 -5.55
CA ALA A 20 -1.40 4.68 -4.87
C ALA A 20 -1.18 3.31 -4.23
N ALA A 21 -2.17 2.79 -3.49
CA ALA A 21 -2.10 1.46 -2.89
C ALA A 21 -1.95 0.34 -3.94
N LEU A 22 -2.70 0.43 -5.05
CA LEU A 22 -2.61 -0.53 -6.14
C LEU A 22 -1.26 -0.47 -6.85
N GLN A 23 -0.70 0.73 -7.02
CA GLN A 23 0.59 0.92 -7.66
C GLN A 23 1.72 0.36 -6.79
N ALA A 24 1.76 0.71 -5.50
CA ALA A 24 2.73 0.16 -4.56
C ALA A 24 2.67 -1.38 -4.49
N LEU A 25 1.46 -1.96 -4.51
CA LEU A 25 1.32 -3.42 -4.61
C LEU A 25 1.86 -3.99 -5.92
N ARG A 26 1.66 -3.32 -7.06
CA ARG A 26 2.19 -3.79 -8.34
C ARG A 26 3.71 -3.73 -8.37
N ASP A 27 4.29 -2.65 -7.85
CA ASP A 27 5.73 -2.41 -7.85
C ASP A 27 6.45 -3.39 -6.91
N ASN A 28 5.77 -3.83 -5.84
CA ASN A 28 6.27 -4.83 -4.89
C ASN A 28 5.77 -6.27 -5.14
N GLY A 29 5.22 -6.57 -6.33
CA GLY A 29 4.85 -7.95 -6.67
C GLY A 29 3.69 -8.54 -5.83
N TRP A 30 2.78 -7.69 -5.38
CA TRP A 30 1.68 -7.97 -4.44
C TRP A 30 2.12 -8.31 -3.02
N ASP A 31 3.36 -7.98 -2.64
CA ASP A 31 3.79 -8.04 -1.26
C ASP A 31 3.19 -6.87 -0.46
N MET A 32 2.31 -7.21 0.48
CA MET A 32 1.61 -6.25 1.31
C MET A 32 2.54 -5.50 2.26
N PHE A 33 3.55 -6.17 2.81
CA PHE A 33 4.45 -5.58 3.80
C PHE A 33 5.39 -4.57 3.13
N LEU A 34 5.97 -4.94 1.99
CA LEU A 34 6.82 -4.03 1.22
C LEU A 34 6.03 -2.82 0.70
N ALA A 35 4.82 -3.05 0.18
CA ALA A 35 3.96 -1.96 -0.27
C ALA A 35 3.60 -1.01 0.88
N GLN A 36 3.34 -1.53 2.08
CA GLN A 36 3.08 -0.70 3.26
C GLN A 36 4.31 0.12 3.67
N CYS A 37 5.50 -0.49 3.71
CA CYS A 37 6.74 0.21 4.01
C CYS A 37 7.00 1.34 3.02
N GLU A 38 6.87 1.08 1.71
CA GLU A 38 7.07 2.09 0.68
C GLU A 38 6.10 3.27 0.83
N LEU A 39 4.81 2.98 1.04
CA LEU A 39 3.79 4.02 1.25
C LEU A 39 4.06 4.80 2.55
N GLN A 40 4.57 4.17 3.59
CA GLN A 40 4.92 4.88 4.83
C GLN A 40 6.15 5.77 4.66
N GLU A 41 7.20 5.30 3.98
CA GLU A 41 8.40 6.10 3.71
C GLU A 41 8.10 7.31 2.83
N GLN A 42 7.22 7.18 1.83
CA GLN A 42 6.88 8.28 0.93
C GLN A 42 6.07 9.39 1.60
N TYR A 43 5.23 9.05 2.58
CA TYR A 43 4.29 10.00 3.20
C TYR A 43 4.67 10.41 4.63
N TYR A 44 5.57 9.68 5.29
CA TYR A 44 6.18 10.05 6.57
C TYR A 44 7.70 9.87 6.52
N PRO A 45 8.42 10.69 5.73
CA PRO A 45 9.85 10.83 5.93
C PRO A 45 10.06 11.44 7.32
N GLY A 46 10.78 10.75 8.19
CA GLY A 46 11.13 11.24 9.52
C GLY A 46 11.82 12.60 9.50
#